data_AF-A0A183SQ27-F1
#
_entry.id   AF-A0A183SQ27-F1
#
_cell.length_a   1.000
_cell.length_b   1.000
_cell.length_c   1.000
_cell.angle_alpha   90.00
_cell.angle_beta   90.00
_cell.angle_gamma   90.00
#
_symmetry.space_group_name_H-M   'P 1'
#
loop_
_entity.id
_entity.type
_entity.pdbx_description
1 polymer ?
#
loop_
_entity_poly.entity_id
_entity_poly.type
_entity_poly.pdbx_seq_one_letter_code
_entity_poly.pdbx_strand_id
1 'polypeptide(L)'
;MAAPPRVPELAVKVIGLPTEVEVEQPFQLLVRLTNKSARSLDLLLCRPTDQPNGGRPVSSFAAPDVLAASAAPFIWTGVTHRRLAPIASGDSLLLPIDLLPVRPGLQELTGLHLKEVSTERAFNFYDLGHILVTPAAAAA
;
A
#
# COMPACT_ATOMS: atom_id res chain seq x y z
N MET A 1 14.79 31.18 -13.66
CA MET A 1 14.54 29.99 -14.49
C MET A 1 14.08 28.87 -13.54
N ALA A 2 12.76 28.69 -13.39
CA ALA A 2 12.22 27.67 -12.50
C ALA A 2 12.49 26.29 -13.10
N ALA A 3 13.10 25.38 -12.35
CA ALA A 3 13.25 23.99 -12.78
C ALA A 3 11.85 23.41 -13.03
N PRO A 4 11.63 22.67 -14.13
CA PRO A 4 10.34 22.06 -14.39
C PRO A 4 9.98 21.12 -13.23
N PRO A 5 8.70 21.07 -12.82
CA PRO A 5 8.27 20.18 -11.75
C PRO A 5 8.67 18.75 -12.13
N ARG A 6 9.42 18.08 -11.25
CA ARG A 6 9.82 16.68 -11.45
C ARG A 6 8.56 15.83 -11.42
N VAL A 7 8.05 15.47 -12.59
CA VAL A 7 6.87 14.60 -12.71
C VAL A 7 7.26 13.23 -12.14
N PRO A 8 6.47 12.67 -11.20
CA PRO A 8 6.74 11.33 -10.70
C PRO A 8 6.63 10.32 -11.85
N GLU A 9 7.65 9.48 -12.00
CA GLU A 9 7.76 8.45 -13.04
C GLU A 9 6.66 7.38 -12.91
N LEU A 10 6.13 7.19 -11.70
CA LEU A 10 5.07 6.25 -11.39
C LEU A 10 3.96 6.99 -10.63
N ALA A 11 2.72 6.84 -11.11
CA ALA A 11 1.54 7.34 -10.43
C ALA A 11 0.70 6.18 -9.90
N VAL A 12 0.12 6.36 -8.73
CA VAL A 12 -0.72 5.37 -8.06
C VAL A 12 -2.10 5.96 -7.83
N LYS A 13 -3.14 5.19 -8.17
CA LYS A 13 -4.53 5.59 -7.96
C LYS A 13 -5.31 4.42 -7.37
N VAL A 14 -5.96 4.63 -6.24
CA VAL A 14 -6.90 3.66 -5.69
C VAL A 14 -8.18 3.68 -6.51
N ILE A 15 -8.58 2.52 -7.03
CA ILE A 15 -9.77 2.34 -7.87
C ILE A 15 -10.91 1.72 -7.08
N GLY A 16 -10.60 0.70 -6.27
CA GLY A 16 -11.58 0.00 -5.47
C GLY A 16 -11.14 0.00 -4.03
N LEU A 17 -11.82 0.79 -3.21
CA LEU A 17 -11.65 0.83 -1.77
C LEU A 17 -13.02 0.59 -1.12
N PRO A 18 -13.23 -0.52 -0.41
CA PRO A 18 -14.42 -0.70 0.41
C PRO A 18 -14.46 0.39 1.48
N THR A 19 -15.60 1.08 1.65
CA THR A 19 -15.75 2.08 2.70
C THR A 19 -15.92 1.44 4.09
N GLU A 20 -16.49 0.23 4.11
CA GLU A 20 -16.79 -0.53 5.33
C GLU A 20 -16.45 -2.01 5.12
N VAL A 21 -15.83 -2.64 6.13
CA VAL A 21 -15.47 -4.06 6.15
C VAL A 21 -15.61 -4.62 7.56
N GLU A 22 -15.88 -5.92 7.70
CA GLU A 22 -15.94 -6.56 9.03
C GLU A 22 -14.57 -7.06 9.48
N VAL A 23 -14.32 -7.07 10.79
CA VAL A 23 -13.13 -7.70 11.39
C VAL A 23 -13.06 -9.17 10.95
N GLU A 24 -11.85 -9.64 10.62
CA GLU A 24 -11.57 -10.99 10.12
C GLU A 24 -12.20 -11.34 8.76
N GLN A 25 -12.81 -10.37 8.07
CA GLN A 25 -13.32 -10.55 6.72
C GLN A 25 -12.33 -10.03 5.68
N PRO A 26 -11.71 -10.90 4.86
CA PRO A 26 -10.74 -10.46 3.86
C PRO A 26 -11.42 -9.64 2.75
N PHE A 27 -10.75 -8.57 2.34
CA PHE A 27 -11.20 -7.72 1.24
C PHE A 27 -10.05 -7.42 0.28
N GLN A 28 -10.42 -6.96 -0.93
CA GLN A 28 -9.46 -6.59 -1.97
C GLN A 28 -9.42 -5.08 -2.17
N LEU A 29 -8.22 -4.53 -2.02
CA LEU A 29 -7.88 -3.18 -2.44
C LEU A 29 -7.38 -3.22 -3.88
N LEU A 30 -8.04 -2.48 -4.78
CA LEU A 30 -7.62 -2.37 -6.19
C LEU A 30 -6.89 -1.06 -6.42
N VAL A 31 -5.63 -1.17 -6.82
CA VAL A 31 -4.75 -0.03 -7.08
C VAL A 31 -4.32 -0.04 -8.55
N ARG A 32 -4.40 1.11 -9.22
CA ARG A 32 -3.86 1.31 -10.56
C ARG A 32 -2.52 2.01 -10.51
N LEU A 33 -1.51 1.28 -10.97
CA LEU A 33 -0.17 1.79 -11.20
C LEU A 33 -0.12 2.33 -12.63
N THR A 34 0.26 3.57 -12.84
CA THR A 34 0.39 4.18 -14.17
C THR A 34 1.82 4.61 -14.38
N ASN A 35 2.46 4.05 -15.40
CA ASN A 35 3.81 4.41 -15.77
C ASN A 35 3.82 5.72 -16.57
N LYS A 36 4.39 6.77 -15.99
CA LYS A 36 4.57 8.08 -16.62
C LYS A 36 6.01 8.32 -17.08
N SER A 37 6.88 7.32 -16.94
CA SER A 37 8.26 7.39 -17.40
C SER A 37 8.36 7.10 -18.90
N ALA A 38 9.48 7.48 -19.51
CA ALA A 38 9.76 7.20 -20.93
C ALA A 38 10.20 5.75 -21.19
N ARG A 39 10.33 4.91 -20.15
CA ARG A 39 10.82 3.53 -20.23
C ARG A 39 9.78 2.54 -19.70
N SER A 40 9.94 1.25 -19.99
CA SER A 40 9.17 0.20 -19.31
C SER A 40 9.61 0.10 -17.86
N LEU A 41 8.67 0.13 -16.93
CA LEU A 41 8.94 -0.06 -15.50
C LEU A 41 8.67 -1.51 -15.11
N ASP A 42 9.64 -2.10 -14.44
CA ASP A 42 9.54 -3.45 -13.91
C ASP A 42 9.59 -3.38 -12.39
N LEU A 43 8.45 -3.61 -11.75
CA LEU A 43 8.22 -3.26 -10.36
C LEU A 43 8.13 -4.52 -9.51
N LEU A 44 8.80 -4.51 -8.38
CA LEU A 44 8.70 -5.52 -7.34
C LEU A 44 7.83 -4.98 -6.21
N LEU A 45 6.84 -5.77 -5.82
CA LEU A 45 6.00 -5.44 -4.67
C LEU A 45 6.70 -5.82 -3.37
N CYS A 46 7.08 -4.81 -2.58
CA CYS A 46 7.77 -4.99 -1.31
C CYS A 46 6.78 -5.06 -0.15
N ARG A 47 7.17 -5.73 0.94
CA ARG A 47 6.35 -5.73 2.16
C ARG A 47 6.34 -4.34 2.78
N PRO A 48 5.23 -3.95 3.44
CA PRO A 48 5.16 -2.69 4.18
C PRO A 48 6.21 -2.52 5.28
N THR A 49 6.74 -3.62 5.81
CA THR A 49 7.80 -3.63 6.83
C THR A 49 9.21 -3.62 6.22
N ASP A 50 9.34 -3.78 4.91
CA ASP A 50 10.63 -3.84 4.22
C ASP A 50 11.09 -2.42 3.88
N GLN A 51 11.23 -1.59 4.93
CA GLN A 51 11.84 -0.29 4.81
C GLN A 51 13.37 -0.51 4.79
N PRO A 52 14.08 -0.12 3.72
CA PRO A 52 15.52 -0.44 3.56
C PRO A 52 16.41 0.20 4.63
N ASN A 53 15.91 1.25 5.30
CA ASN A 53 16.43 1.74 6.56
C ASN A 53 15.38 1.39 7.60
N GLY A 54 15.69 0.57 8.62
CA GLY A 54 14.79 0.11 9.68
C GLY A 54 14.22 1.22 10.59
N GLY A 55 13.69 2.28 10.00
CA GLY A 55 12.97 3.36 10.63
C GLY A 55 11.60 2.86 11.05
N ARG A 56 11.20 3.27 12.25
CA ARG A 56 9.88 3.00 12.83
C ARG A 56 8.77 3.31 11.81
N PRO A 57 7.67 2.54 11.79
CA PRO A 57 6.48 2.91 11.03
C PRO A 57 6.02 4.29 11.49
N VAL A 58 6.15 5.28 10.62
CA VAL A 58 5.66 6.65 10.83
C VAL A 58 4.16 6.67 10.60
N SER A 59 3.41 5.98 11.47
CA SER A 59 2.08 6.49 11.79
C SER A 59 2.31 7.75 12.60
N SER A 60 2.02 8.91 12.02
CA SER A 60 2.18 10.25 12.59
C SER A 60 1.36 10.51 13.87
N PHE A 61 0.66 9.48 14.38
CA PHE A 61 -0.12 9.52 15.62
C PHE A 61 0.36 8.58 16.73
N ALA A 62 1.39 7.76 16.52
CA ALA A 62 1.82 6.79 17.53
C ALA A 62 2.85 7.39 18.50
N ALA A 63 2.41 7.65 19.74
CA ALA A 63 3.27 8.02 20.86
C ALA A 63 4.40 6.98 21.07
N PRO A 64 5.62 7.42 21.46
CA PRO A 64 6.73 6.51 21.66
C PRO A 64 6.76 6.07 23.12
N ASP A 65 5.98 5.07 23.54
CA ASP A 65 6.41 4.30 24.71
C ASP A 65 5.70 2.95 24.92
N VAL A 66 6.55 1.96 25.22
CA VAL A 66 6.34 0.72 25.98
C VAL A 66 5.26 -0.29 25.50
N LEU A 67 5.76 -1.44 24.97
CA LEU A 67 5.16 -2.79 24.98
C LEU A 67 4.03 -3.22 24.02
N ALA A 68 3.53 -2.40 23.10
CA ALA A 68 2.48 -2.88 22.20
C ALA A 68 3.07 -3.65 21.00
N ALA A 69 2.76 -4.95 20.90
CA ALA A 69 2.65 -5.63 19.62
C ALA A 69 1.68 -4.80 18.75
N SER A 70 2.23 -3.84 17.98
CA SER A 70 1.48 -3.00 17.06
C SER A 70 1.11 -3.87 15.86
N ALA A 71 0.15 -4.78 16.07
CA ALA A 71 -0.44 -5.57 15.01
C ALA A 71 -1.10 -4.57 14.05
N ALA A 72 -0.54 -4.38 12.86
CA ALA A 72 -1.09 -3.50 11.83
C ALA A 72 -2.60 -3.74 11.71
N PRO A 73 -3.44 -2.69 11.56
CA PRO A 73 -4.89 -2.86 11.54
C PRO A 73 -5.37 -3.74 10.38
N PHE A 74 -4.54 -3.86 9.35
CA PHE A 74 -4.70 -4.78 8.23
C PHE A 74 -3.50 -5.70 8.12
N ILE A 75 -3.76 -7.00 7.97
CA ILE A 75 -2.78 -8.00 7.60
C ILE A 75 -2.82 -8.15 6.08
N TRP A 76 -1.66 -8.04 5.44
CA TRP A 76 -1.53 -8.39 4.02
C TRP A 76 -1.55 -9.91 3.88
N THR A 77 -2.59 -10.47 3.25
CA THR A 77 -2.76 -11.93 3.07
C THR A 77 -2.37 -12.42 1.68
N GLY A 78 -2.17 -11.52 0.71
CA GLY A 78 -1.69 -11.86 -0.64
C GLY A 78 -0.17 -12.07 -0.75
N VAL A 79 0.30 -12.40 -1.96
CA VAL A 79 1.71 -12.68 -2.25
C VAL A 79 2.55 -11.39 -2.33
N THR A 80 3.30 -11.09 -1.27
CA THR A 80 4.36 -10.05 -1.24
C THR A 80 5.67 -10.59 -1.83
N HIS A 81 6.52 -9.77 -2.45
CA HIS A 81 7.68 -10.15 -3.31
C HIS A 81 7.33 -10.71 -4.70
N ARG A 82 6.14 -10.37 -5.21
CA ARG A 82 5.80 -10.66 -6.61
C ARG A 82 6.37 -9.56 -7.52
N ARG A 83 7.17 -9.96 -8.50
CA ARG A 83 7.50 -9.10 -9.65
C ARG A 83 6.22 -8.86 -10.43
N LEU A 84 5.82 -7.61 -10.52
CA LEU A 84 4.65 -7.18 -11.28
C LEU A 84 4.94 -7.32 -12.78
N ALA A 85 3.88 -7.36 -13.59
CA ALA A 85 4.05 -7.33 -15.02
C ALA A 85 4.77 -6.02 -15.42
N PRO A 86 5.73 -6.06 -16.36
CA PRO A 86 6.40 -4.86 -16.82
C PRO A 86 5.37 -3.92 -17.44
N ILE A 87 5.32 -2.68 -16.94
CA ILE A 87 4.38 -1.66 -17.38
C ILE A 87 5.05 -0.85 -18.48
N ALA A 88 4.54 -0.92 -19.70
CA ALA A 88 5.07 -0.13 -20.81
C ALA A 88 4.93 1.39 -20.54
N SER A 89 5.71 2.21 -21.25
CA SER A 89 5.62 3.67 -21.11
C SER A 89 4.20 4.15 -21.45
N GLY A 90 3.59 4.93 -20.57
CA GLY A 90 2.22 5.43 -20.72
C GLY A 90 1.13 4.41 -20.37
N ASP A 91 1.48 3.17 -20.07
CA ASP A 91 0.52 2.12 -19.75
C ASP A 91 0.21 2.05 -18.24
N SER A 92 -0.80 1.25 -17.88
CA SER A 92 -1.22 1.09 -16.51
C SER A 92 -1.55 -0.36 -16.15
N LEU A 93 -1.20 -0.74 -14.92
CA LEU A 93 -1.45 -2.06 -14.36
C LEU A 93 -2.41 -1.97 -13.18
N LEU A 94 -3.38 -2.88 -13.16
CA LEU A 94 -4.26 -3.09 -12.00
C LEU A 94 -3.62 -4.11 -11.07
N LEU A 95 -3.39 -3.70 -9.82
CA LEU A 95 -2.83 -4.51 -8.76
C LEU A 95 -3.91 -4.75 -7.69
N PRO A 96 -4.43 -5.99 -7.57
CA PRO A 96 -5.23 -6.39 -6.42
C PRO A 96 -4.33 -6.67 -5.21
N ILE A 97 -4.75 -6.19 -4.05
CA ILE A 97 -4.08 -6.37 -2.77
C ILE A 97 -5.07 -6.98 -1.79
N ASP A 98 -4.82 -8.21 -1.36
CA ASP A 98 -5.65 -8.91 -0.37
C ASP A 98 -5.25 -8.47 1.05
N LEU A 99 -6.22 -7.92 1.77
CA LEU A 99 -6.06 -7.41 3.12
C LEU A 99 -7.07 -8.08 4.05
N LEU A 100 -6.63 -8.40 5.26
CA LEU A 100 -7.46 -8.91 6.34
C LEU A 100 -7.49 -7.89 7.49
N PRO A 101 -8.62 -7.24 7.76
CA PRO A 101 -8.77 -6.32 8.88
C PRO A 101 -8.78 -7.11 10.19
N VAL A 102 -7.98 -6.66 11.16
CA VAL A 102 -7.87 -7.32 12.48
C VAL A 102 -8.22 -6.40 13.65
N ARG A 103 -8.44 -5.11 13.38
CA ARG A 103 -8.83 -4.13 14.39
C ARG A 103 -10.04 -3.32 13.94
N PRO A 104 -11.12 -3.24 14.73
CA PRO A 104 -12.27 -2.40 14.42
C PRO A 104 -11.93 -0.89 14.54
N GLY A 105 -12.81 -0.04 14.03
CA GLY A 105 -12.68 1.42 14.02
C GLY A 105 -12.31 1.99 12.65
N LEU A 106 -12.15 3.31 12.57
CA LEU A 106 -11.65 3.96 11.35
C LEU A 106 -10.15 3.71 11.23
N GLN A 107 -9.76 2.87 10.28
CA GLN A 107 -8.37 2.44 10.08
C GLN A 107 -7.82 3.05 8.79
N GLU A 108 -6.60 3.57 8.86
CA GLU A 108 -5.85 4.03 7.69
C GLU A 108 -5.21 2.82 6.98
N LEU A 109 -5.30 2.79 5.66
CA LEU A 109 -4.65 1.74 4.88
C LEU A 109 -3.13 1.83 4.97
N THR A 110 -2.51 0.66 5.09
CA THR A 110 -1.05 0.53 5.03
C THR A 110 -0.52 1.04 3.69
N GLY A 111 0.59 1.79 3.73
CA GLY A 111 1.25 2.30 2.53
C GLY A 111 1.72 1.20 1.57
N LEU A 112 1.79 1.54 0.29
CA LEU A 112 2.26 0.66 -0.78
C LEU A 112 3.73 0.96 -1.11
N HIS A 113 4.57 -0.08 -1.03
CA HIS A 113 5.99 -0.01 -1.31
C HIS A 113 6.33 -0.80 -2.57
N LEU A 114 6.87 -0.12 -3.58
CA LEU A 114 7.27 -0.71 -4.85
C LEU A 114 8.74 -0.40 -5.11
N LYS A 115 9.50 -1.38 -5.60
CA LYS A 115 10.90 -1.20 -6.00
C LYS A 115 11.05 -1.50 -7.48
N GLU A 116 11.63 -0.58 -8.27
CA GLU A 116 11.98 -0.86 -9.66
C GLU A 116 13.20 -1.80 -9.68
N VAL A 117 13.09 -2.92 -10.41
CA VAL A 117 14.12 -3.97 -10.44
C VAL A 117 15.37 -3.52 -11.19
N SER A 118 15.22 -2.73 -12.25
CA SER A 118 16.32 -2.31 -13.12
C SER A 118 17.19 -1.20 -12.51
N THR A 119 16.57 -0.27 -11.77
CA THR A 119 17.24 0.91 -11.19
C THR A 119 17.38 0.84 -9.67
N GLU A 120 16.78 -0.19 -9.05
CA GLU A 120 16.61 -0.33 -7.60
C GLU A 120 15.85 0.83 -6.93
N ARG A 121 15.19 1.68 -7.71
CA ARG A 121 14.49 2.85 -7.19
C ARG A 121 13.25 2.44 -6.39
N ALA A 122 13.13 2.96 -5.17
CA ALA A 122 11.95 2.77 -4.32
C ALA A 122 10.89 3.84 -4.58
N PHE A 123 9.63 3.41 -4.68
CA PHE A 123 8.43 4.22 -4.75
C PHE A 123 7.53 3.87 -3.57
N ASN A 124 7.32 4.84 -2.69
CA ASN A 124 6.50 4.68 -1.50
C ASN A 124 5.25 5.56 -1.64
N PHE A 125 4.08 4.95 -1.47
CA PHE A 125 2.80 5.63 -1.51
C PHE A 125 2.12 5.45 -0.16
N TYR A 126 1.85 6.55 0.50
CA TYR A 126 1.14 6.61 1.78
C TYR A 126 -0.25 7.20 1.57
N ASP A 127 -1.11 7.13 2.59
CA ASP A 127 -2.47 7.69 2.54
C ASP A 127 -3.29 7.13 1.37
N LEU A 128 -3.43 5.80 1.30
CA LEU A 128 -4.26 5.14 0.29
C LEU A 128 -5.76 5.27 0.58
N GLY A 129 -6.11 5.83 1.74
CA GLY A 129 -7.47 6.02 2.19
C GLY A 129 -7.74 5.40 3.56
N HIS A 130 -8.97 5.59 4.03
CA HIS A 130 -9.45 5.10 5.30
C HIS A 130 -10.62 4.14 5.08
N ILE A 131 -10.69 3.09 5.89
CA ILE A 131 -11.77 2.12 5.86
C ILE A 131 -12.35 2.02 7.27
N LEU A 132 -13.67 2.04 7.37
CA LEU A 132 -14.35 1.73 8.62
C LEU A 132 -14.39 0.22 8.82
N VAL A 133 -13.70 -0.29 9.84
CA VAL A 133 -13.74 -1.70 10.19
C VAL A 133 -14.79 -1.90 11.29
N THR A 134 -15.85 -2.64 11.00
CA THR A 134 -16.89 -2.99 11.98
C THR A 134 -16.54 -4.28 12.72
N PRO A 135 -16.83 -4.37 14.04
CA PRO A 135 -16.63 -5.61 14.76
C PRO A 135 -17.51 -6.70 14.14
N ALA A 136 -17.00 -7.93 14.05
CA ALA A 136 -17.79 -9.08 13.63
C ALA A 136 -19.03 -9.18 14.52
N ALA A 137 -20.22 -9.22 13.93
CA ALA A 137 -21.46 -9.35 14.67
C ALA A 137 -21.41 -10.64 15.49
N ALA A 138 -21.35 -10.52 16.82
CA ALA A 138 -21.46 -11.67 17.70
C ALA A 138 -22.83 -12.30 17.45
N ALA A 139 -22.85 -13.50 16.85
CA ALA A 139 -24.06 -14.29 16.75
C ALA A 139 -24.59 -14.55 18.17
N ALA A 140 -25.70 -13.90 18.50
CA ALA A 140 -26.44 -14.08 19.76
C ALA A 140 -27.34 -15.32 19.69
#